data_AF-A0A257JBZ3-F1
#
_entry.id   AF-A0A257JBZ3-F1
#
_cell.length_a   1.000
_cell.length_b   1.000
_cell.length_c   1.000
_cell.angle_alpha   90.00
_cell.angle_beta   90.00
_cell.angle_gamma   90.00
#
_symmetry.space_group_name_H-M   'P 1'
#
loop_
_entity.id
_entity.type
_entity.pdbx_description
1 polymer ?
#
loop_
_entity_poly.entity_id
_entity_poly.type
_entity_poly.pdbx_seq_one_letter_code
_entity_poly.pdbx_strand_id
1 'polypeptide(L)'
;MLKRLEEPPQGTIFLLVSHSPGRLLPTIRSRCRVLRFAPLDSAAMTSVLRAQLPDADPSEIAALVEAGDGSPGRAMHYAGLDIAGIDAALRDLITYGDPDNARRLSLSQQLSGKAAQARYEVFLQRTPAFLAAAARQRSGDALGLALKQWEATRSLAAHAVAGSLDVQQVVFSMAGHVAALAPAGSSAKA
;
A
#
# COMPACT_ATOMS: atom_id res chain seq x y z
N MET A 1 22.13 -5.58 -24.96
CA MET A 1 22.41 -5.89 -23.53
C MET A 1 22.75 -7.36 -23.28
N LEU A 2 22.01 -8.34 -23.84
CA LEU A 2 22.21 -9.78 -23.57
C LEU A 2 23.66 -10.27 -23.74
N LYS A 3 24.34 -9.87 -24.82
CA LYS A 3 25.73 -10.26 -25.09
C LYS A 3 26.71 -9.83 -23.97
N ARG A 4 26.46 -8.69 -23.31
CA ARG A 4 27.30 -8.20 -22.22
C ARG A 4 27.04 -8.89 -20.87
N LEU A 5 25.89 -9.56 -20.71
CA LEU A 5 25.61 -10.37 -19.53
C LEU A 5 26.24 -11.77 -19.65
N GLU A 6 26.43 -12.26 -20.87
CA GLU A 6 27.12 -13.52 -21.16
C GLU A 6 28.64 -13.39 -21.03
N GLU A 7 29.17 -12.31 -21.56
CA GLU A 7 30.60 -12.01 -21.60
C GLU A 7 30.82 -10.65 -20.92
N PRO A 8 30.71 -10.58 -19.58
CA PRO A 8 30.95 -9.35 -18.86
C PRO A 8 32.42 -8.94 -19.06
N PRO A 9 32.71 -7.64 -19.29
CA PRO A 9 34.09 -7.16 -19.30
C PRO A 9 34.78 -7.52 -17.98
N GLN A 10 36.09 -7.75 -18.03
CA GLN A 10 36.88 -8.13 -16.86
C GLN A 10 36.69 -7.10 -15.73
N GLY A 11 36.45 -7.60 -14.50
CA GLY A 11 36.22 -6.74 -13.33
C GLY A 11 34.82 -6.11 -13.26
N THR A 12 33.87 -6.48 -14.12
CA THR A 12 32.51 -5.93 -14.10
C THR A 12 31.55 -6.83 -13.33
N ILE A 13 30.76 -6.24 -12.42
CA ILE A 13 29.63 -6.89 -11.75
C ILE A 13 28.34 -6.19 -12.20
N PHE A 14 27.35 -6.97 -12.66
CA PHE A 14 26.01 -6.47 -12.97
C PHE A 14 25.07 -6.71 -11.80
N LEU A 15 24.44 -5.64 -11.31
CA LEU A 15 23.36 -5.68 -10.32
C LEU A 15 22.05 -5.31 -11.02
N LEU A 16 21.14 -6.27 -11.12
CA LEU A 16 19.82 -6.10 -11.75
C LEU A 16 18.74 -6.15 -10.67
N VAL A 17 18.04 -5.04 -10.47
CA VAL A 17 16.95 -4.93 -9.50
C VAL A 17 15.61 -5.00 -10.22
N SER A 18 14.74 -5.95 -9.83
CA SER A 18 13.40 -6.10 -10.40
C SER A 18 12.38 -6.48 -9.34
N HIS A 19 11.30 -5.71 -9.25
CA HIS A 19 10.14 -5.98 -8.39
C HIS A 19 9.16 -6.98 -9.02
N SER A 20 9.44 -7.45 -10.25
CA SER A 20 8.61 -8.41 -10.99
C SER A 20 9.47 -9.30 -11.89
N PRO A 21 10.26 -10.23 -11.32
CA PRO A 21 11.20 -11.06 -12.08
C PRO A 21 10.53 -11.96 -13.13
N GLY A 22 9.22 -12.22 -13.01
CA GLY A 22 8.43 -12.93 -14.02
C GLY A 22 8.24 -12.15 -15.33
N ARG A 23 8.37 -10.81 -15.30
CA ARG A 23 8.32 -9.96 -16.49
C ARG A 23 9.67 -9.82 -17.21
N LEU A 24 10.75 -10.35 -16.63
CA LEU A 24 12.06 -10.36 -17.28
C LEU A 24 12.09 -11.46 -18.34
N LEU A 25 12.77 -11.17 -19.46
CA LEU A 25 13.01 -12.17 -20.50
C LEU A 25 13.73 -13.39 -19.89
N PRO A 26 13.31 -14.63 -20.21
CA PRO A 26 13.94 -15.84 -19.69
C PRO A 26 15.46 -15.87 -19.91
N THR A 27 15.94 -15.28 -21.00
CA THR A 27 17.35 -15.19 -21.39
C THR A 27 18.20 -14.26 -20.52
N ILE A 28 17.58 -13.27 -19.86
CA ILE A 28 18.26 -12.46 -18.84
C ILE A 28 18.28 -13.24 -17.53
N ARG A 29 17.15 -13.87 -17.17
CA ARG A 29 17.00 -14.58 -15.89
C ARG A 29 17.93 -15.79 -15.78
N SER A 30 18.14 -16.53 -16.87
CA SER A 30 19.04 -17.70 -16.87
C SER A 30 20.52 -17.36 -16.66
N ARG A 31 20.91 -16.09 -16.85
CA ARG A 31 22.29 -15.61 -16.76
C ARG A 31 22.57 -14.78 -15.51
N CYS A 32 21.59 -14.66 -14.63
CA CYS A 32 21.71 -13.93 -13.37
C CYS A 32 21.52 -14.88 -12.19
N ARG A 33 22.36 -14.74 -11.15
CA ARG A 33 22.09 -15.37 -9.86
C ARG A 33 20.92 -14.64 -9.21
N VAL A 34 19.87 -15.39 -8.86
CA VAL A 34 18.70 -14.82 -8.17
C VAL A 34 19.00 -14.71 -6.68
N LEU A 35 19.08 -13.48 -6.19
CA LEU A 35 19.09 -13.16 -4.76
C LEU A 35 17.70 -12.67 -4.38
N ARG A 36 16.99 -13.44 -3.56
CA ARG A 36 15.64 -13.09 -3.08
C ARG A 36 15.74 -12.33 -1.78
N PHE A 37 15.20 -11.13 -1.75
CA PHE A 37 15.00 -10.36 -0.53
C PHE A 37 13.61 -10.73 0.00
N ALA A 38 13.59 -11.48 1.10
CA ALA A 38 12.34 -11.74 1.83
C ALA A 38 11.93 -10.49 2.61
N PRO A 39 10.62 -10.26 2.82
CA PRO A 39 10.17 -9.24 3.77
C PRO A 39 10.77 -9.50 5.15
N LEU A 40 11.13 -8.42 5.85
CA LEU A 40 11.55 -8.52 7.25
C LEU A 40 10.36 -8.93 8.12
N ASP A 41 10.63 -9.70 9.17
CA ASP A 41 9.64 -9.96 10.21
C ASP A 41 9.43 -8.71 11.10
N SER A 42 8.39 -8.75 11.94
CA SER A 42 8.02 -7.62 12.80
C SER A 42 9.13 -7.23 13.79
N ALA A 43 9.95 -8.18 14.25
CA ALA A 43 11.01 -7.91 15.22
C ALA A 43 12.19 -7.18 14.55
N ALA A 44 12.62 -7.65 13.38
CA ALA A 44 13.64 -7.00 12.56
C ALA A 44 13.17 -5.61 12.08
N MET A 45 11.91 -5.49 11.65
CA MET A 45 11.29 -4.19 11.32
C MET A 45 11.35 -3.22 12.50
N THR A 46 10.91 -3.67 13.69
CA THR A 46 10.92 -2.84 14.91
C THR A 46 12.33 -2.38 15.26
N SER A 47 13.32 -3.28 15.17
CA SER A 47 14.73 -2.95 15.44
C SER A 47 15.26 -1.87 14.49
N VAL A 48 15.03 -2.03 13.18
CA VAL A 48 15.45 -1.05 12.18
C VAL A 48 14.75 0.29 12.39
N LEU A 49 13.43 0.29 12.59
CA LEU A 49 12.67 1.53 12.74
C LEU A 49 13.05 2.30 14.00
N ARG A 50 13.27 1.63 15.14
CA ARG A 50 13.76 2.30 16.36
C ARG A 50 15.15 2.92 16.18
N ALA A 51 16.02 2.29 15.37
CA ALA A 51 17.33 2.84 15.08
C ALA A 51 17.28 4.05 14.13
N GLN A 52 16.33 4.08 13.20
CA GLN A 52 16.19 5.14 12.20
C GLN A 52 15.27 6.30 12.64
N LEU A 53 14.34 6.04 13.55
CA LEU A 53 13.34 6.97 14.05
C LEU A 53 13.40 7.01 15.59
N PRO A 54 14.48 7.56 16.19
CA PRO A 54 14.70 7.51 17.64
C PRO A 54 13.64 8.28 18.44
N ASP A 55 13.00 9.28 17.81
CA ASP A 55 12.00 10.15 18.44
C ASP A 55 10.56 9.64 18.25
N ALA A 56 10.34 8.62 17.42
CA ALA A 56 9.01 8.04 17.20
C ALA A 56 8.55 7.25 18.42
N ASP A 57 7.31 7.45 18.82
CA ASP A 57 6.76 6.75 19.99
C ASP A 57 6.51 5.26 19.70
N PRO A 58 6.38 4.41 20.74
CA PRO A 58 6.17 2.97 20.54
C PRO A 58 4.91 2.60 19.74
N SER A 59 3.86 3.42 19.80
CA SER A 59 2.61 3.19 19.07
C SER A 59 2.75 3.53 17.59
N GLU A 60 3.49 4.60 17.27
CA GLU A 60 3.85 4.95 15.90
C GLU A 60 4.73 3.84 15.29
N ILE A 61 5.76 3.39 16.00
CA ILE A 61 6.61 2.29 15.53
C ILE A 61 5.78 1.04 15.22
N ALA A 62 4.85 0.67 16.11
CA ALA A 62 3.96 -0.49 15.87
C ALA A 62 3.10 -0.31 14.61
N ALA A 63 2.53 0.88 14.41
CA ALA A 63 1.75 1.18 13.20
C ALA A 63 2.61 1.13 11.92
N LEU A 64 3.84 1.64 11.97
CA LEU A 64 4.79 1.62 10.86
C LEU A 64 5.27 0.20 10.53
N VAL A 65 5.44 -0.68 11.52
CA VAL A 65 5.76 -2.11 11.31
C VAL A 65 4.66 -2.79 10.51
N GLU A 66 3.41 -2.62 10.93
CA GLU A 66 2.24 -3.22 10.27
C GLU A 66 2.03 -2.66 8.85
N ALA A 67 2.04 -1.33 8.69
CA ALA A 67 1.85 -0.69 7.39
C ALA A 67 3.04 -0.90 6.44
N GLY A 68 4.24 -1.08 7.00
CA GLY A 68 5.48 -1.34 6.28
C GLY A 68 5.52 -2.70 5.58
N ASP A 69 4.76 -3.69 6.09
CA ASP A 69 4.62 -5.04 5.51
C ASP A 69 6.00 -5.61 5.10
N GLY A 70 6.92 -5.60 6.06
CA GLY A 70 8.29 -6.11 5.94
C GLY A 70 9.29 -5.26 5.14
N SER A 71 8.91 -4.03 4.75
CA SER A 71 9.78 -3.07 4.06
C SER A 71 10.06 -1.83 4.93
N PRO A 72 11.28 -1.70 5.51
CA PRO A 72 11.62 -0.53 6.34
C PRO A 72 11.54 0.79 5.58
N GLY A 73 11.98 0.82 4.32
CA GLY A 73 11.92 2.03 3.50
C GLY A 73 10.49 2.53 3.29
N ARG A 74 9.56 1.60 3.08
CA ARG A 74 8.13 1.93 2.97
C ARG A 74 7.56 2.42 4.30
N ALA A 75 7.93 1.76 5.40
CA ALA A 75 7.54 2.21 6.74
C ALA A 75 8.05 3.62 7.04
N MET A 76 9.34 3.91 6.80
CA MET A 76 9.92 5.24 7.02
C MET A 76 9.26 6.33 6.16
N HIS A 77 8.77 5.99 4.96
CA HIS A 77 8.00 6.94 4.14
C HIS A 77 6.67 7.37 4.80
N TYR A 78 6.15 6.59 5.75
CA TYR A 78 4.90 6.88 6.46
C TYR A 78 5.11 7.57 7.82
N ALA A 79 6.36 7.69 8.28
CA ALA A 79 6.68 8.26 9.58
C ALA A 79 6.19 9.71 9.70
N GLY A 80 5.58 10.06 10.83
CA GLY A 80 5.00 11.38 11.09
C GLY A 80 3.73 11.71 10.32
N LEU A 81 3.18 10.79 9.50
CA LEU A 81 2.04 11.05 8.62
C LEU A 81 0.71 10.44 9.09
N ASP A 82 0.65 10.05 10.37
CA ASP A 82 -0.56 9.47 11.00
C ASP A 82 -1.13 8.29 10.18
N ILE A 83 -0.24 7.35 9.85
CA ILE A 83 -0.62 6.11 9.15
C ILE A 83 -1.62 5.29 9.96
N ALA A 84 -1.54 5.35 11.28
CA ALA A 84 -2.47 4.71 12.19
C ALA A 84 -3.90 5.25 11.99
N GLY A 85 -4.07 6.57 11.89
CA GLY A 85 -5.36 7.19 11.60
C GLY A 85 -5.92 6.80 10.22
N ILE A 86 -5.07 6.74 9.20
CA ILE A 86 -5.47 6.25 7.86
C ILE A 86 -5.95 4.79 7.95
N ASP A 87 -5.17 3.91 8.57
CA ASP A 87 -5.52 2.50 8.70
C ASP A 87 -6.77 2.27 9.55
N ALA A 88 -6.97 3.08 10.59
CA ALA A 88 -8.20 3.06 11.39
C ALA A 88 -9.42 3.44 10.53
N ALA A 89 -9.34 4.51 9.75
CA ALA A 89 -10.42 4.93 8.86
C ALA A 89 -10.75 3.85 7.79
N LEU A 90 -9.73 3.23 7.19
CA LEU A 90 -9.92 2.13 6.25
C LEU A 90 -10.55 0.89 6.90
N ARG A 91 -10.13 0.58 8.13
CA ARG A 91 -10.68 -0.54 8.91
C ARG A 91 -12.15 -0.32 9.24
N ASP A 92 -12.51 0.89 9.67
CA ASP A 92 -13.89 1.25 9.95
C ASP A 92 -14.78 1.09 8.71
N LEU A 93 -14.30 1.53 7.54
CA LEU A 93 -15.04 1.40 6.28
C LEU A 93 -15.29 -0.06 5.90
N ILE A 94 -14.29 -0.94 5.99
CA ILE A 94 -14.46 -2.36 5.63
C ILE A 94 -15.22 -3.14 6.69
N THR A 95 -15.24 -2.69 7.94
CA THR A 95 -15.96 -3.38 9.04
C THR A 95 -17.41 -2.95 9.11
N TYR A 96 -17.69 -1.64 9.05
CA TYR A 96 -19.01 -1.06 9.28
C TYR A 96 -19.69 -0.56 8.00
N GLY A 97 -18.99 -0.51 6.87
CA GLY A 97 -19.50 0.14 5.68
C GLY A 97 -19.63 1.65 5.86
N ASP A 98 -20.40 2.28 4.97
CA ASP A 98 -20.61 3.73 4.97
C ASP A 98 -21.92 4.13 4.26
N PRO A 99 -23.09 3.75 4.81
CA PRO A 99 -24.39 3.92 4.15
C PRO A 99 -24.80 5.38 3.97
N ASP A 100 -24.41 6.26 4.89
CA ASP A 100 -24.70 7.70 4.89
C ASP A 100 -23.59 8.55 4.25
N ASN A 101 -22.54 7.91 3.74
CA ASN A 101 -21.33 8.53 3.20
C ASN A 101 -20.50 9.32 4.23
N ALA A 102 -20.84 9.29 5.52
CA ALA A 102 -20.24 10.18 6.51
C ALA A 102 -18.74 9.90 6.71
N ARG A 103 -18.34 8.62 6.74
CA ARG A 103 -16.93 8.23 6.97
C ARG A 103 -16.07 8.61 5.77
N ARG A 104 -16.56 8.36 4.55
CA ARG A 104 -15.83 8.75 3.33
C ARG A 104 -15.72 10.25 3.16
N LEU A 105 -16.77 11.01 3.50
CA LEU A 105 -16.75 12.46 3.46
C LEU A 105 -15.79 13.05 4.50
N SER A 106 -15.79 12.52 5.72
CA SER A 106 -14.84 12.94 6.76
C SER A 106 -13.40 12.68 6.33
N LEU A 107 -13.10 11.49 5.79
CA LEU A 107 -11.77 11.15 5.34
C LEU A 107 -11.30 12.01 4.15
N SER A 108 -12.20 12.29 3.19
CA SER A 108 -11.87 13.16 2.06
C SER A 108 -11.57 14.59 2.50
N GLN A 109 -12.33 15.14 3.45
CA GLN A 109 -12.06 16.47 4.00
C GLN A 109 -10.71 16.54 4.72
N GLN A 110 -10.37 15.54 5.53
CA GLN A 110 -9.10 15.49 6.27
C GLN A 110 -7.87 15.44 5.35
N LEU A 111 -7.98 14.78 4.20
CA LEU A 111 -6.86 14.57 3.27
C LEU A 111 -6.73 15.64 2.17
N SER A 112 -7.68 16.58 2.05
CA SER A 112 -7.71 17.54 0.94
C SER A 112 -7.06 18.89 1.23
N GLY A 113 -6.62 19.14 2.46
CA GLY A 113 -5.90 20.36 2.81
C GLY A 113 -4.48 20.39 2.24
N LYS A 114 -3.95 21.59 1.95
CA LYS A 114 -2.54 21.74 1.47
C LYS A 114 -1.52 21.09 2.41
N ALA A 115 -1.74 21.20 3.72
CA ALA A 115 -0.87 20.57 4.73
C ALA A 115 -1.01 19.03 4.77
N ALA A 116 -2.07 18.47 4.18
CA ALA A 116 -2.33 17.03 4.14
C ALA A 116 -1.77 16.35 2.89
N GLN A 117 -1.07 17.08 1.99
CA GLN A 117 -0.55 16.53 0.73
C GLN A 117 0.27 15.24 0.92
N ALA A 118 1.19 15.22 1.88
CA ALA A 118 1.99 14.03 2.19
C ALA A 118 1.12 12.87 2.71
N ARG A 119 0.12 13.16 3.54
CA ARG A 119 -0.84 12.15 4.04
C ARG A 119 -1.72 11.59 2.91
N TYR A 120 -2.10 12.44 1.96
CA TYR A 120 -2.83 12.02 0.76
C TYR A 120 -1.99 11.07 -0.10
N GLU A 121 -0.72 11.38 -0.34
CA GLU A 121 0.19 10.48 -1.07
C GLU A 121 0.35 9.13 -0.38
N VAL A 122 0.46 9.13 0.95
CA VAL A 122 0.45 7.90 1.75
C VAL A 122 -0.86 7.15 1.62
N PHE A 123 -2.01 7.82 1.65
CA PHE A 123 -3.32 7.20 1.42
C PHE A 123 -3.40 6.53 0.05
N LEU A 124 -2.92 7.20 -1.01
CA LEU A 124 -2.88 6.63 -2.37
C LEU A 124 -2.09 5.32 -2.44
N GLN A 125 -0.97 5.24 -1.71
CA GLN A 125 -0.14 4.04 -1.65
C GLN A 125 -0.72 2.96 -0.72
N ARG A 126 -1.30 3.37 0.41
CA ARG A 126 -1.74 2.47 1.48
C ARG A 126 -3.04 1.75 1.14
N THR A 127 -4.02 2.43 0.56
CA THR A 127 -5.36 1.85 0.32
C THR A 127 -5.34 0.62 -0.61
N PRO A 128 -4.60 0.60 -1.74
CA PRO A 128 -4.44 -0.63 -2.53
C PRO A 128 -3.79 -1.77 -1.73
N ALA A 129 -2.78 -1.48 -0.90
CA ALA A 129 -2.14 -2.49 -0.06
C ALA A 129 -3.10 -3.07 0.99
N PHE A 130 -3.94 -2.21 1.59
CA PHE A 130 -4.98 -2.60 2.52
C PHE A 130 -6.00 -3.54 1.87
N LEU A 131 -6.52 -3.18 0.69
CA LEU A 131 -7.45 -4.03 -0.07
C LEU A 131 -6.83 -5.37 -0.49
N ALA A 132 -5.54 -5.38 -0.87
CA ALA A 132 -4.83 -6.61 -1.19
C ALA A 132 -4.73 -7.55 0.03
N ALA A 133 -4.45 -7.01 1.21
CA ALA A 133 -4.42 -7.78 2.45
C ALA A 133 -5.80 -8.36 2.80
N ALA A 134 -6.86 -7.56 2.65
CA ALA A 134 -8.23 -8.01 2.85
C ALA A 134 -8.65 -9.11 1.86
N ALA A 135 -8.21 -9.02 0.59
CA ALA A 135 -8.49 -10.03 -0.42
C ALA A 135 -7.87 -11.39 -0.06
N ARG A 136 -6.65 -11.42 0.50
CA ARG A 136 -5.97 -12.68 0.91
C ARG A 136 -6.74 -13.47 1.97
N GLN A 137 -7.64 -12.83 2.72
CA GLN A 137 -8.45 -13.47 3.76
C GLN A 137 -9.83 -13.91 3.25
N ARG A 138 -10.12 -13.76 1.96
CA ARG A 138 -11.44 -14.06 1.36
C ARG A 138 -11.35 -15.21 0.37
N SER A 139 -12.49 -15.82 0.08
CA SER A 139 -12.65 -16.90 -0.90
C SER A 139 -13.94 -16.72 -1.71
N GLY A 140 -14.07 -17.45 -2.82
CA GLY A 140 -15.26 -17.43 -3.68
C GLY A 140 -15.62 -16.03 -4.20
N ASP A 141 -16.90 -15.71 -4.24
CA ASP A 141 -17.41 -14.43 -4.75
C ASP A 141 -16.90 -13.23 -3.95
N ALA A 142 -16.69 -13.39 -2.64
CA ALA A 142 -16.14 -12.35 -1.78
C ALA A 142 -14.69 -12.00 -2.16
N LEU A 143 -13.90 -12.98 -2.59
CA LEU A 143 -12.57 -12.75 -3.16
C LEU A 143 -12.68 -12.04 -4.52
N GLY A 144 -13.57 -12.50 -5.40
CA GLY A 144 -13.81 -11.85 -6.70
C GLY A 144 -14.17 -10.37 -6.57
N LEU A 145 -15.06 -10.04 -5.64
CA LEU A 145 -15.40 -8.65 -5.31
C LEU A 145 -14.18 -7.88 -4.79
N ALA A 146 -13.43 -8.44 -3.85
CA ALA A 146 -12.24 -7.78 -3.29
C ALA A 146 -11.16 -7.49 -4.35
N LEU A 147 -10.92 -8.42 -5.28
CA LEU A 147 -10.00 -8.23 -6.39
C LEU A 147 -10.45 -7.12 -7.34
N LYS A 148 -11.76 -7.08 -7.66
CA LYS A 148 -12.34 -6.01 -8.49
C LYS A 148 -12.16 -4.63 -7.84
N GLN A 149 -12.46 -4.51 -6.54
CA GLN A 149 -12.30 -3.25 -5.81
C GLN A 149 -10.83 -2.84 -5.68
N TRP A 150 -9.93 -3.81 -5.46
CA TRP A 150 -8.49 -3.59 -5.44
C TRP A 150 -7.96 -3.05 -6.78
N GLU A 151 -8.36 -3.65 -7.90
CA GLU A 151 -7.92 -3.23 -9.23
C GLU A 151 -8.40 -1.81 -9.57
N ALA A 152 -9.67 -1.50 -9.28
CA ALA A 152 -10.22 -0.15 -9.46
C ALA A 152 -9.45 0.89 -8.62
N THR A 153 -9.20 0.58 -7.35
CA THR A 153 -8.46 1.46 -6.42
C THR A 153 -7.02 1.67 -6.87
N ARG A 154 -6.33 0.61 -7.29
CA ARG A 154 -4.96 0.68 -7.79
C ARG A 154 -4.87 1.51 -9.07
N SER A 155 -5.83 1.33 -9.98
CA SER A 155 -5.90 2.11 -11.22
C SER A 155 -6.12 3.58 -10.93
N LEU A 156 -7.07 3.92 -10.06
CA LEU A 156 -7.35 5.31 -9.66
C LEU A 156 -6.13 5.97 -9.00
N ALA A 157 -5.48 5.29 -8.05
CA ALA A 157 -4.29 5.80 -7.38
C ALA A 157 -3.13 6.09 -8.35
N ALA A 158 -2.93 5.24 -9.36
CA ALA A 158 -1.86 5.42 -10.35
C ALA A 158 -2.07 6.67 -11.24
N HIS A 159 -3.32 7.03 -11.51
CA HIS A 159 -3.65 8.19 -12.35
C HIS A 159 -3.85 9.48 -11.55
N ALA A 160 -4.11 9.40 -10.25
CA ALA A 160 -4.47 10.55 -9.43
C ALA A 160 -3.40 11.66 -9.42
N VAL A 161 -2.14 11.29 -9.18
CA VAL A 161 -1.03 12.26 -9.11
C VAL A 161 -0.70 12.82 -10.49
N ALA A 162 -0.56 11.96 -11.49
CA ALA A 162 -0.22 12.39 -12.86
C ALA A 162 -1.34 13.19 -13.52
N GLY A 163 -2.60 12.88 -13.21
CA GLY A 163 -3.78 13.54 -13.75
C GLY A 163 -4.21 14.80 -13.00
N SER A 164 -3.52 15.18 -11.91
CA SER A 164 -3.93 16.29 -11.02
C SER A 164 -5.41 16.22 -10.65
N LEU A 165 -5.89 15.02 -10.34
CA LEU A 165 -7.30 14.79 -10.02
C LEU A 165 -7.68 15.48 -8.71
N ASP A 166 -8.96 15.82 -8.58
CA ASP A 166 -9.49 16.39 -7.35
C ASP A 166 -9.30 15.44 -6.16
N VAL A 167 -8.62 15.92 -5.11
CA VAL A 167 -8.24 15.10 -3.96
C VAL A 167 -9.48 14.56 -3.24
N GLN A 168 -10.52 15.38 -3.06
CA GLN A 168 -11.73 14.96 -2.37
C GLN A 168 -12.41 13.82 -3.12
N GLN A 169 -12.59 13.97 -4.43
CA GLN A 169 -13.20 12.97 -5.29
C GLN A 169 -12.39 11.66 -5.31
N VAL A 170 -11.07 11.74 -5.40
CA VAL A 170 -10.19 10.56 -5.38
C VAL A 170 -10.31 9.82 -4.05
N VAL A 171 -10.16 10.52 -2.92
CA VAL A 171 -10.24 9.91 -1.59
C VAL A 171 -11.62 9.29 -1.38
N PHE A 172 -12.69 10.02 -1.70
CA PHE A 172 -14.06 9.54 -1.57
C PHE A 172 -14.31 8.26 -2.38
N SER A 173 -13.82 8.21 -3.62
CA SER A 173 -13.99 7.06 -4.52
C SER A 173 -13.19 5.84 -4.03
N MET A 174 -11.93 6.03 -3.67
CA MET A 174 -11.07 4.96 -3.14
C MET A 174 -11.62 4.40 -1.82
N ALA A 175 -12.07 5.27 -0.93
CA ALA A 175 -12.70 4.87 0.32
C ALA A 175 -14.04 4.15 0.07
N GLY A 176 -14.75 4.48 -1.01
CA GLY A 176 -15.93 3.74 -1.50
C GLY A 176 -15.63 2.30 -1.88
N HIS A 177 -14.50 2.05 -2.56
CA HIS A 177 -14.05 0.70 -2.89
C HIS A 177 -13.77 -0.15 -1.64
N VAL A 178 -13.30 0.48 -0.55
CA VAL A 178 -13.10 -0.18 0.74
C VAL A 178 -14.42 -0.47 1.43
N ALA A 179 -15.32 0.51 1.50
CA ALA A 179 -16.64 0.34 2.10
C ALA A 179 -17.49 -0.73 1.39
N ALA A 180 -17.32 -0.89 0.07
CA ALA A 180 -18.00 -1.92 -0.72
C ALA A 180 -17.64 -3.36 -0.31
N LEU A 181 -16.58 -3.54 0.48
CA LEU A 181 -16.17 -4.83 1.02
C LEU A 181 -16.78 -5.14 2.38
N ALA A 182 -17.57 -4.24 2.98
CA ALA A 182 -18.24 -4.48 4.25
C ALA A 182 -19.25 -5.63 4.17
N PRO A 183 -19.48 -6.36 5.29
CA PRO A 183 -20.47 -7.43 5.33
C PRO A 183 -21.87 -6.92 4.96
N ALA A 184 -22.59 -7.68 4.15
CA ALA A 184 -23.99 -7.40 3.81
C ALA A 184 -24.84 -7.43 5.10
N GLY A 185 -25.13 -6.25 5.67
CA GLY A 185 -25.84 -6.11 6.94
C GLY A 185 -25.48 -4.86 7.74
N SER A 186 -24.36 -4.19 7.44
CA SER A 186 -23.96 -2.96 8.15
C SER A 186 -24.75 -1.70 7.74
N SER A 187 -25.69 -1.84 6.79
CA SER A 187 -26.60 -0.80 6.31
C SER A 187 -27.89 -0.65 7.17
N ALA A 188 -28.08 -1.46 8.21
CA ALA A 188 -29.32 -1.46 8.98
C ALA A 188 -29.07 -1.49 10.49
N LYS A 189 -29.03 -0.30 11.10
CA LYS A 189 -29.64 0.07 12.40
C LYS A 189 -29.22 1.50 12.75
N ALA A 190 -29.98 2.46 12.22
CA ALA A 190 -30.29 3.71 12.90
C ALA A 190 -31.72 3.60 13.42
#